data_AF-A0A355PPF5-F1
#
_entry.id   AF-A0A355PPF5-F1
#
_cell.length_a   1.000
_cell.length_b   1.000
_cell.length_c   1.000
_cell.angle_alpha   90.00
_cell.angle_beta   90.00
_cell.angle_gamma   90.00
#
_symmetry.space_group_name_H-M   'P 1'
#
loop_
_entity.id
_entity.type
_entity.pdbx_description
1 polymer ?
#
loop_
_entity_poly.entity_id
_entity_poly.type
_entity_poly.pdbx_seq_one_letter_code
_entity_poly.pdbx_strand_id
1 'polypeptide(L)'
;MKLTRHNGRSGKHGTYNPRHNDRRFDVENREHIDAQRVKKNVYWDCYRGFTTPELRENPEQPDFSFEEIERMYYYEHYSDHVDAQ
;
A
#
# COMPACT_ATOMS: atom_id res chain seq x y z
N MET A 1 17.04 -13.48 11.99
CA MET A 1 15.63 -13.06 11.82
C MET A 1 15.06 -13.80 10.63
N LYS A 2 13.93 -14.49 10.81
CA LYS A 2 13.43 -15.54 9.88
C LYS A 2 12.98 -14.91 8.55
N LEU A 3 13.70 -15.21 7.47
CA LEU A 3 13.38 -14.84 6.09
C LEU A 3 12.07 -15.54 5.66
N THR A 4 10.96 -14.81 5.65
CA THR A 4 9.76 -15.23 4.95
C THR A 4 10.02 -15.12 3.44
N ARG A 5 9.95 -16.25 2.73
CA ARG A 5 9.93 -16.26 1.26
C ARG A 5 8.75 -15.40 0.80
N HIS A 6 9.02 -14.27 0.15
CA HIS A 6 7.99 -13.33 -0.27
C HIS A 6 7.54 -13.61 -1.70
N ASN A 7 6.23 -13.85 -1.88
CA ASN A 7 5.55 -14.16 -3.14
C ASN A 7 5.45 -12.94 -4.08
N GLY A 8 6.58 -12.31 -4.43
CA GLY A 8 6.61 -11.14 -5.34
C GLY A 8 6.49 -9.77 -4.65
N ARG A 9 6.62 -9.69 -3.32
CA ARG A 9 6.67 -8.43 -2.54
C ARG A 9 8.09 -7.84 -2.41
N SER A 10 9.07 -8.49 -3.05
CA SER A 10 10.47 -8.09 -3.10
C SER A 10 10.70 -7.13 -4.28
N GLY A 11 10.99 -5.86 -4.00
CA GLY A 11 11.57 -4.92 -4.95
C GLY A 11 13.00 -5.31 -5.36
N LYS A 12 13.68 -4.42 -6.10
CA LYS A 12 15.09 -4.63 -6.49
C LYS A 12 15.92 -4.88 -5.22
N HIS A 13 16.61 -6.01 -5.15
CA HIS A 13 17.41 -6.48 -3.99
C HIS A 13 16.63 -6.96 -2.75
N GLY A 14 15.36 -7.35 -2.87
CA GLY A 14 14.62 -7.93 -1.74
C GLY A 14 13.95 -6.91 -0.82
N THR A 15 14.11 -5.61 -1.12
CA THR A 15 13.48 -4.51 -0.39
C THR A 15 11.97 -4.62 -0.43
N TYR A 16 11.29 -4.29 0.67
CA TYR A 16 9.83 -4.23 0.74
C TYR A 16 9.28 -3.27 -0.33
N ASN A 17 8.31 -3.73 -1.13
CA ASN A 17 7.62 -2.90 -2.11
C ASN A 17 6.17 -2.63 -1.66
N PRO A 18 5.89 -1.47 -1.02
CA PRO A 18 4.56 -1.12 -0.55
C PRO A 18 3.53 -0.98 -1.68
N ARG A 19 3.96 -0.68 -2.92
CA ARG A 19 3.07 -0.63 -4.09
C ARG A 19 2.33 -1.94 -4.34
N HIS A 20 2.86 -3.07 -3.85
CA HIS A 20 2.18 -4.36 -3.95
C HIS A 20 0.85 -4.39 -3.18
N ASN A 21 0.76 -3.67 -2.05
CA ASN A 21 -0.46 -3.62 -1.24
C ASN A 21 -1.52 -2.76 -1.90
N ASP A 22 -1.11 -1.63 -2.49
CA ASP A 22 -2.04 -0.67 -3.09
C ASP A 22 -2.56 -1.09 -4.45
N ARG A 23 -1.98 -2.16 -5.04
CA ARG A 23 -2.22 -2.59 -6.42
C ARG A 23 -2.02 -1.46 -7.45
N ARG A 24 -1.15 -0.49 -7.14
CA ARG A 24 -0.78 0.63 -8.02
C ARG A 24 0.27 0.19 -9.05
N PHE A 25 -0.06 -0.83 -9.82
CA PHE A 25 0.71 -1.38 -10.94
C PHE A 25 -0.24 -2.10 -11.90
N ASP A 26 0.21 -2.41 -13.11
CA ASP A 26 -0.57 -3.21 -14.05
C ASP A 26 -0.79 -4.63 -13.51
N VAL A 27 -2.00 -4.88 -13.00
CA VAL A 27 -2.41 -6.15 -12.39
C VAL A 27 -2.50 -7.25 -13.43
N GLU A 28 -2.91 -6.93 -14.66
CA GLU A 28 -3.07 -7.92 -15.74
C GLU A 28 -1.71 -8.50 -16.16
N ASN A 29 -0.63 -7.76 -15.95
CA ASN A 29 0.74 -8.19 -16.23
C ASN A 29 1.38 -9.03 -15.11
N ARG A 30 0.58 -9.62 -14.21
CA ARG A 30 1.07 -10.45 -13.08
C ARG A 30 0.40 -11.82 -13.07
N GLU A 31 1.14 -12.83 -13.49
CA GLU A 31 0.66 -14.23 -13.62
C GLU A 31 -0.01 -14.83 -12.37
N HIS A 32 0.31 -14.32 -11.18
CA HIS A 32 -0.21 -14.86 -9.92
C HIS A 32 -1.32 -14.02 -9.27
N ILE A 33 -1.73 -12.92 -9.90
CA ILE A 33 -2.78 -12.05 -9.37
C ILE A 33 -4.01 -12.17 -10.25
N ASP A 34 -5.11 -12.64 -9.64
CA ASP A 34 -6.42 -12.68 -10.28
C ASP A 34 -7.06 -11.29 -10.24
N ALA A 35 -7.16 -10.64 -11.40
CA ALA A 35 -7.73 -9.31 -11.54
C ALA A 35 -9.19 -9.21 -11.10
N GLN A 36 -9.99 -10.27 -11.23
CA GLN A 36 -11.37 -10.27 -10.76
C GLN A 36 -11.45 -10.31 -9.23
N ARG A 37 -10.45 -10.92 -8.58
CA ARG A 37 -10.35 -10.88 -7.11
C ARG A 37 -9.82 -9.55 -6.59
N VAL A 38 -8.99 -8.83 -7.36
CA VAL A 38 -8.52 -7.49 -6.96
C VAL A 38 -9.67 -6.51 -6.74
N LYS A 39 -10.76 -6.63 -7.52
CA LYS A 39 -11.99 -5.84 -7.34
C LYS A 39 -12.66 -6.07 -5.98
N LYS A 40 -12.34 -7.18 -5.29
CA LYS A 40 -12.88 -7.51 -3.95
C LYS A 40 -11.94 -7.12 -2.82
N ASN A 41 -10.83 -6.44 -3.13
CA ASN A 41 -9.91 -6.00 -2.09
C ASN A 41 -10.61 -5.03 -1.13
N VAL A 42 -10.20 -5.07 0.13
CA VAL A 42 -10.54 -4.07 1.12
C VAL A 42 -9.24 -3.41 1.54
N TYR A 43 -9.24 -2.09 1.54
CA TYR A 43 -8.14 -1.29 2.07
C TYR A 43 -8.61 -0.66 3.37
N TRP A 44 -7.68 -0.45 4.30
CA TRP A 44 -7.96 0.20 5.57
C TRP A 44 -6.75 1.02 6.00
N ASP A 45 -7.00 2.22 6.47
CA ASP A 45 -6.00 3.04 7.15
C ASP A 45 -6.63 3.79 8.33
N CYS A 46 -5.76 4.27 9.22
CA CYS A 46 -6.17 4.95 10.45
C CYS A 46 -6.79 6.34 10.24
N TYR A 47 -6.73 6.90 9.03
CA TYR A 47 -7.22 8.25 8.73
C TYR A 47 -8.58 8.26 8.04
N ARG A 48 -8.81 7.30 7.15
CA ARG A 48 -10.03 7.20 6.32
C ARG A 48 -10.93 6.03 6.71
N GLY A 49 -10.44 5.09 7.52
CA GLY A 49 -11.14 3.84 7.81
C GLY A 49 -11.07 2.88 6.62
N PHE A 50 -12.13 2.11 6.38
CA PHE A 50 -12.14 1.12 5.30
C PHE A 50 -12.52 1.76 3.96
N THR A 51 -11.93 1.26 2.87
CA THR A 51 -12.27 1.63 1.50
C THR A 51 -12.16 0.43 0.55
N THR A 52 -12.70 0.56 -0.65
CA THR A 52 -12.70 -0.47 -1.71
C THR A 52 -12.12 0.12 -3.01
N PRO A 53 -11.76 -0.71 -4.01
CA PRO A 53 -11.30 -0.21 -5.31
C PRO A 53 -12.24 0.84 -5.90
N GLU A 54 -13.55 0.62 -5.85
CA GLU A 54 -14.55 1.53 -6.40
C GLU A 54 -14.59 2.88 -5.67
N LEU A 55 -14.45 2.85 -4.33
CA LEU A 55 -14.42 4.09 -3.54
C LEU A 55 -13.11 4.88 -3.74
N ARG A 56 -12.00 4.19 -4.02
CA ARG A 56 -10.71 4.83 -4.34
C ARG A 56 -10.71 5.55 -5.69
N GLU A 57 -11.59 5.17 -6.61
CA GLU A 57 -11.76 5.85 -7.90
C GLU A 57 -12.62 7.11 -7.80
N ASN A 58 -13.24 7.37 -6.64
CA ASN A 58 -14.06 8.57 -6.43
C ASN A 58 -13.16 9.82 -6.32
N PRO A 59 -13.24 10.79 -7.27
CA PRO A 59 -12.41 11.99 -7.24
C PRO A 59 -12.74 12.93 -6.07
N GLU A 60 -13.89 12.78 -5.41
CA GLU A 60 -14.26 13.59 -4.24
C GLU A 60 -13.54 13.16 -2.97
N GLN A 61 -12.94 11.97 -2.94
CA GLN A 61 -12.21 11.45 -1.79
C GLN A 61 -10.72 11.33 -2.11
N PRO A 62 -9.82 11.80 -1.23
CA PRO A 62 -8.39 11.66 -1.47
C PRO A 62 -7.95 10.19 -1.40
N ASP A 63 -7.30 9.70 -2.47
CA ASP A 63 -6.69 8.37 -2.52
C ASP A 63 -5.20 8.39 -2.14
N PHE A 64 -4.89 8.08 -0.89
CA PHE A 64 -3.52 7.92 -0.39
C PHE A 64 -3.00 6.49 -0.61
N SER A 65 -1.74 6.40 -1.04
CA SER A 65 -0.94 5.17 -1.03
C SER A 65 -0.56 4.77 0.38
N PHE A 66 -0.13 3.51 0.53
CA PHE A 66 0.44 3.01 1.77
C PHE A 66 1.64 3.85 2.23
N GLU A 67 2.53 4.26 1.32
CA GLU A 67 3.69 5.10 1.64
C GLU A 67 3.27 6.48 2.17
N GLU A 68 2.23 7.08 1.60
CA GLU A 68 1.71 8.39 2.05
C GLU A 68 1.09 8.28 3.45
N ILE A 69 0.28 7.25 3.69
CA ILE A 69 -0.31 6.98 5.01
C ILE A 69 0.78 6.71 6.05
N GLU A 70 1.77 5.87 5.72
CA GLU A 70 2.89 5.56 6.60
C GLU A 70 3.66 6.83 6.96
N ARG A 71 3.98 7.66 5.95
CA ARG A 71 4.64 8.95 6.17
C ARG A 71 3.81 9.85 7.09
N MET A 72 2.52 10.04 6.81
CA MET A 72 1.65 10.88 7.63
C MET A 72 1.65 10.44 9.10
N TYR A 73 1.53 9.13 9.34
CA TYR A 73 1.55 8.54 10.67
C TYR A 73 2.86 8.81 11.42
N TYR A 74 4.00 8.62 10.75
CA TYR A 74 5.29 8.88 11.39
C TYR A 74 5.52 10.37 11.67
N TYR A 75 5.13 11.26 10.77
CA TYR A 75 5.24 12.69 11.04
C TYR A 75 4.32 13.13 12.19
N GLU A 76 3.10 12.60 12.26
CA GLU A 76 2.15 12.99 13.33
C GLU A 76 2.60 12.52 14.72
N HIS A 77 3.18 11.33 14.82
CA HIS A 77 3.47 10.71 16.12
C HIS A 77 4.95 10.72 16.51
N TYR A 78 5.85 10.91 15.54
CA TYR A 78 7.29 10.77 15.73
C TYR A 78 8.09 11.82 14.97
N SER A 79 7.53 13.02 14.71
CA SER A 79 8.20 14.11 13.97
C SER A 79 9.63 14.37 14.45
N ASP A 80 9.86 14.37 15.76
CA ASP A 80 11.18 14.61 16.37
C ASP A 80 12.24 13.60 15.90
N HIS A 81 11.83 12.37 15.58
CA HIS A 81 12.72 11.32 15.08
C HIS A 81 12.88 11.37 13.56
N VAL A 82 11.87 11.86 12.84
CA VAL A 82 11.88 11.99 11.38
C VAL A 82 12.74 13.19 10.96
N ASP A 83 12.63 14.32 11.65
CA ASP A 83 13.37 15.55 11.34
C ASP A 83 14.86 15.47 11.73
N ALA A 84 15.23 14.50 12.56
CA ALA A 84 16.60 14.26 13.02
C ALA A 84 17.42 13.30 12.12
N GLN A 85 16.86 12.82 10.99
CA GLN A 85 17.54 11.93 10.03
C GLN A 85 18.23 12.64 8.86
#